data_AF-A0A2D8QAZ4-F1
#
_entry.id   AF-A0A2D8QAZ4-F1
#
_cell.length_a   1.000
_cell.length_b   1.000
_cell.length_c   1.000
_cell.angle_alpha   90.00
_cell.angle_beta   90.00
_cell.angle_gamma   90.00
#
_symmetry.space_group_name_H-M   'P 1'
#
loop_
_entity.id
_entity.type
_entity.pdbx_description
1 polymer ?
#
loop_
_entity_poly.entity_id
_entity_poly.type
_entity_poly.pdbx_seq_one_letter_code
_entity_poly.pdbx_strand_id
1 'polypeptide(L)'
;MKMTQLSATAAAVEKITPLVPEAPQSVMPRAVQVVTAALPVLGPDAAWGTITLPHADRHRRRIRLATDDGRAFLLDLREAVRLADGDRLMLDQGGHVVVRAAPEAVIEAETADRRDLVRIAWHLGNRHVPLAVTTHIVTPRLRISRDLVARDLLGRLGAHLTETVAPFDPEPILGAAGIAAGDEHGHSHGHHDHGHAMKASAAVDLVGGTGADTARAAWQIGNRHRPVQVVDGWRIRASDEPLVRRIAAALGLRVLPAADAFEPEPGAYADHGHHH
;
A
#
# COMPACT_ATOMS: atom_id res chain seq x y z
N MET A 1 -98.52 28.87 25.36
CA MET A 1 -97.45 29.61 24.65
C MET A 1 -96.23 28.70 24.57
N LYS A 2 -95.96 28.11 23.39
CA LYS A 2 -94.89 27.13 23.20
C LYS A 2 -93.61 27.83 22.73
N MET A 3 -92.53 27.54 23.44
CA MET A 3 -91.17 28.02 23.23
C MET A 3 -90.51 27.42 21.98
N THR A 4 -89.66 28.24 21.40
CA THR A 4 -88.77 28.11 20.26
C THR A 4 -87.85 26.88 20.33
N GLN A 5 -87.76 26.09 19.26
CA GLN A 5 -86.68 25.11 19.07
C GLN A 5 -85.46 25.83 18.47
N LEU A 6 -84.33 25.76 19.17
CA LEU A 6 -82.99 26.07 18.64
C LEU A 6 -82.27 24.76 18.36
N SER A 7 -81.77 24.65 17.12
CA SER A 7 -80.95 23.57 16.60
C SER A 7 -79.61 23.48 17.33
N ALA A 8 -79.22 22.27 17.77
CA ALA A 8 -77.92 22.00 18.35
C ALA A 8 -77.00 21.37 17.28
N THR A 9 -75.96 22.11 16.89
CA THR A 9 -74.90 21.66 15.99
C THR A 9 -73.94 20.74 16.76
N ALA A 10 -73.83 19.48 16.35
CA ALA A 10 -72.85 18.53 16.89
C ALA A 10 -71.46 18.80 16.27
N ALA A 11 -70.49 19.20 17.10
CA ALA A 11 -69.08 19.28 16.71
C ALA A 11 -68.43 17.88 16.82
N ALA A 12 -67.93 17.37 15.70
CA ALA A 12 -67.11 16.17 15.66
C ALA A 12 -65.71 16.48 16.22
N VAL A 13 -65.33 15.83 17.33
CA VAL A 13 -63.96 15.86 17.86
C VAL A 13 -63.16 14.78 17.13
N GLU A 14 -62.34 15.20 16.17
CA GLU A 14 -61.36 14.35 15.50
C GLU A 14 -60.25 13.99 16.52
N LYS A 15 -60.09 12.69 16.82
CA LYS A 15 -59.02 12.18 17.67
C LYS A 15 -57.69 12.31 16.94
N ILE A 16 -56.91 13.35 17.25
CA ILE A 16 -55.52 13.46 16.84
C ILE A 16 -54.73 12.38 17.58
N THR A 17 -54.41 11.29 16.88
CA THR A 17 -53.42 10.32 17.36
C THR A 17 -52.06 10.97 17.21
N PRO A 18 -51.25 11.10 18.27
CA PRO A 18 -49.92 11.67 18.12
C PRO A 18 -49.10 10.76 17.21
N LEU A 19 -48.55 11.32 16.12
CA LEU A 19 -47.46 10.69 15.39
C LEU A 19 -46.34 10.46 16.39
N VAL A 20 -46.14 9.21 16.81
CA VAL A 20 -44.84 8.79 17.33
C VAL A 20 -43.86 9.06 16.19
N PRO A 21 -42.82 9.89 16.38
CA PRO A 21 -41.81 10.04 15.34
C PRO A 21 -41.26 8.65 15.05
N GLU A 22 -41.40 8.18 13.81
CA GLU A 22 -40.72 6.98 13.34
C GLU A 22 -39.25 7.10 13.75
N ALA A 23 -38.74 6.11 14.48
CA ALA A 23 -37.31 6.02 14.71
C ALA A 23 -36.60 6.14 13.35
N PRO A 24 -35.56 6.98 13.21
CA PRO A 24 -34.91 7.13 11.92
C PRO A 24 -34.51 5.74 11.43
N GLN A 25 -35.02 5.35 10.25
CA GLN A 25 -34.64 4.12 9.58
C GLN A 25 -33.12 4.06 9.63
N SER A 26 -32.56 3.01 10.25
CA SER A 26 -31.13 2.92 10.53
C SER A 26 -30.35 3.08 9.23
N VAL A 27 -29.86 4.30 8.99
CA VAL A 27 -29.02 4.61 7.84
C VAL A 27 -27.72 3.86 8.09
N MET A 28 -27.41 2.90 7.22
CA MET A 28 -26.17 2.14 7.30
C MET A 28 -24.98 3.11 7.41
N PRO A 29 -24.12 2.99 8.44
CA PRO A 29 -22.99 3.88 8.64
C PRO A 29 -22.08 3.95 7.41
N ARG A 30 -21.49 5.11 7.14
CA ARG A 30 -20.59 5.30 5.99
C ARG A 30 -19.19 5.66 6.46
N ALA A 31 -18.20 4.90 6.00
CA ALA A 31 -16.80 5.27 6.11
C ALA A 31 -16.43 6.20 4.96
N VAL A 32 -16.20 7.48 5.25
CA VAL A 32 -15.97 8.54 4.24
C VAL A 32 -14.55 9.07 4.20
N GLN A 33 -13.74 8.71 5.19
CA GLN A 33 -12.36 9.15 5.32
C GLN A 33 -11.47 8.02 5.84
N VAL A 34 -10.24 7.97 5.33
CA VAL A 34 -9.17 7.10 5.83
C VAL A 34 -8.21 7.96 6.63
N VAL A 35 -7.87 7.53 7.84
CA VAL A 35 -6.78 8.08 8.65
C VAL A 35 -5.69 7.02 8.71
N THR A 36 -4.48 7.38 8.28
CA THR A 36 -3.38 6.43 8.23
C THR A 36 -2.96 5.97 9.63
N ALA A 37 -2.54 4.70 9.74
CA ALA A 37 -2.02 4.10 10.97
C ALA A 37 -0.91 4.94 11.65
N ALA A 38 -0.09 5.64 10.85
CA ALA A 38 1.03 6.46 11.33
C ALA A 38 0.59 7.75 12.06
N LEU A 39 -0.65 8.22 11.83
CA LEU A 39 -1.17 9.41 12.52
C LEU A 39 -1.76 9.03 13.88
N PRO A 40 -1.59 9.87 14.92
CA PRO A 40 -2.23 9.65 16.21
C PRO A 40 -3.75 9.70 16.09
N VAL A 41 -4.45 9.00 16.99
CA VAL A 41 -5.91 9.14 17.11
C VAL A 41 -6.19 10.48 17.77
N LEU A 42 -6.90 11.36 17.06
CA LEU A 42 -7.40 12.62 17.60
C LEU A 42 -8.89 12.48 17.88
N GLY A 43 -9.28 12.47 19.16
CA GLY A 43 -10.68 12.30 19.59
C GLY A 43 -10.97 10.95 20.26
N PRO A 44 -12.24 10.65 20.57
CA PRO A 44 -12.61 9.39 21.21
C PRO A 44 -12.25 8.21 20.31
N ASP A 45 -11.30 7.39 20.78
CA ASP A 45 -10.79 6.19 20.12
C ASP A 45 -11.76 5.00 20.27
N ALA A 46 -13.03 5.23 19.98
CA ALA A 46 -14.02 4.17 20.00
C ALA A 46 -13.88 3.35 18.71
N ALA A 47 -13.05 2.31 18.77
CA ALA A 47 -12.99 1.30 17.72
C ALA A 47 -14.39 0.69 17.55
N TRP A 48 -15.01 0.97 16.40
CA TRP A 48 -16.28 0.37 16.04
C TRP A 48 -16.07 -1.10 15.73
N GLY A 49 -15.00 -1.48 15.03
CA GLY A 49 -14.67 -2.88 14.76
C GLY A 49 -13.43 -3.00 13.89
N THR A 50 -13.18 -4.18 13.35
CA THR A 50 -12.09 -4.45 12.40
C THR A 50 -12.63 -4.98 11.09
N ILE A 51 -11.90 -4.76 9.99
CA ILE A 51 -12.08 -5.51 8.74
C ILE A 51 -10.77 -6.19 8.38
N THR A 52 -10.81 -7.49 8.13
CA THR A 52 -9.65 -8.25 7.69
C THR A 52 -9.77 -8.54 6.20
N LEU A 53 -8.88 -7.97 5.39
CA LEU A 53 -8.94 -8.05 3.92
C LEU A 53 -7.59 -8.49 3.32
N PRO A 54 -7.58 -9.36 2.29
CA PRO A 54 -6.37 -9.69 1.53
C PRO A 54 -5.90 -8.49 0.71
N HIS A 55 -4.62 -8.47 0.31
CA HIS A 55 -4.00 -7.32 -0.36
C HIS A 55 -4.77 -6.86 -1.61
N ALA A 56 -5.19 -7.80 -2.46
CA ALA A 56 -5.99 -7.52 -3.67
C ALA A 56 -7.34 -6.82 -3.35
N ASP A 57 -7.83 -6.99 -2.13
CA ASP A 57 -9.09 -6.40 -1.68
C ASP A 57 -8.94 -5.08 -0.93
N ARG A 58 -7.70 -4.62 -0.74
CA ARG A 58 -7.38 -3.39 -0.01
C ARG A 58 -7.14 -2.18 -0.91
N HIS A 59 -7.49 -2.23 -2.19
CA HIS A 59 -7.60 -1.03 -3.03
C HIS A 59 -9.08 -0.79 -3.37
N ARG A 60 -9.72 0.18 -2.69
CA ARG A 60 -11.18 0.36 -2.75
C ARG A 60 -11.58 1.82 -2.69
N ARG A 61 -12.67 2.14 -3.38
CA ARG A 61 -13.35 3.45 -3.34
C ARG A 61 -14.70 3.34 -2.64
N ARG A 62 -15.60 2.54 -3.21
CA ARG A 62 -16.99 2.41 -2.77
C ARG A 62 -17.45 0.96 -2.78
N ILE A 63 -17.75 0.40 -1.62
CA ILE A 63 -18.16 -1.00 -1.45
C ILE A 63 -18.86 -1.18 -0.10
N ARG A 64 -19.88 -2.04 -0.06
CA ARG A 64 -20.48 -2.48 1.21
C ARG A 64 -19.58 -3.52 1.84
N LEU A 65 -19.16 -3.29 3.07
CA LEU A 65 -18.34 -4.21 3.86
C LEU A 65 -19.09 -4.61 5.12
N ALA A 66 -18.61 -5.67 5.75
CA ALA A 66 -18.97 -6.03 7.11
C ALA A 66 -17.69 -6.11 7.93
N THR A 67 -17.73 -5.64 9.18
CA THR A 67 -16.68 -5.90 10.14
C THR A 67 -16.54 -7.39 10.42
N ASP A 68 -15.43 -7.78 11.04
CA ASP A 68 -15.15 -9.17 11.39
C ASP A 68 -16.18 -9.77 12.37
N ASP A 69 -16.95 -8.94 13.08
CA ASP A 69 -18.10 -9.33 13.92
C ASP A 69 -19.47 -9.19 13.22
N GLY A 70 -19.49 -8.92 11.91
CA GLY A 70 -20.67 -8.99 11.05
C GLY A 70 -21.48 -7.69 10.90
N ARG A 71 -21.04 -6.57 11.48
CA ARG A 71 -21.76 -5.29 11.35
C ARG A 71 -21.46 -4.63 10.00
N ALA A 72 -22.53 -4.33 9.25
CA ALA A 72 -22.41 -3.77 7.91
C ALA A 72 -22.19 -2.25 7.94
N PHE A 73 -21.34 -1.78 7.03
CA PHE A 73 -21.13 -0.35 6.74
C PHE A 73 -20.80 -0.16 5.25
N LEU A 74 -20.94 1.06 4.76
CA LEU A 74 -20.56 1.41 3.39
C LEU A 74 -19.22 2.16 3.41
N LEU A 75 -18.20 1.62 2.76
CA LEU A 75 -17.04 2.41 2.37
C LEU A 75 -17.47 3.32 1.22
N ASP A 76 -17.25 4.63 1.34
CA ASP A 76 -17.60 5.61 0.30
C ASP A 76 -16.60 6.77 0.27
N LEU A 77 -15.43 6.48 -0.28
CA LEU A 77 -14.33 7.42 -0.44
C LEU A 77 -14.50 8.24 -1.73
N ARG A 78 -13.87 9.43 -1.75
CA ARG A 78 -13.85 10.29 -2.95
C ARG A 78 -13.21 9.58 -4.15
N GLU A 79 -12.11 8.89 -3.93
CA GLU A 79 -11.34 8.12 -4.90
C GLU A 79 -10.95 6.74 -4.34
N ALA A 80 -10.42 5.87 -5.20
CA ALA A 80 -9.90 4.58 -4.73
C ALA A 80 -8.61 4.83 -3.92
N VAL A 81 -8.55 4.25 -2.72
CA VAL A 81 -7.41 4.39 -1.81
C VAL A 81 -6.92 3.01 -1.43
N ARG A 82 -5.60 2.86 -1.29
CA ARG A 82 -4.98 1.67 -0.72
C ARG A 82 -5.13 1.72 0.80
N LEU A 83 -5.80 0.73 1.37
CA LEU A 83 -6.03 0.55 2.80
C LEU A 83 -4.86 -0.25 3.38
N ALA A 84 -3.95 0.42 4.08
CA ALA A 84 -2.82 -0.22 4.74
C ALA A 84 -3.25 -0.94 6.03
N ASP A 85 -2.42 -1.86 6.51
CA ASP A 85 -2.64 -2.45 7.83
C ASP A 85 -2.63 -1.37 8.92
N GLY A 86 -3.64 -1.41 9.79
CA GLY A 86 -3.81 -0.43 10.87
C GLY A 86 -4.45 0.90 10.48
N ASP A 87 -4.73 1.15 9.20
CA ASP A 87 -5.49 2.32 8.79
C ASP A 87 -6.88 2.33 9.43
N ARG A 88 -7.43 3.53 9.67
CA ARG A 88 -8.72 3.71 10.31
C ARG A 88 -9.70 4.34 9.34
N LEU A 89 -10.83 3.66 9.14
CA LEU A 89 -11.95 4.11 8.34
C LEU A 89 -12.93 4.86 9.23
N MET A 90 -12.95 6.18 9.12
CA MET A 90 -13.76 7.05 9.98
C MET A 90 -15.22 7.02 9.53
N LEU A 91 -16.11 6.65 10.46
CA LEU A 91 -17.55 6.59 10.21
C LEU A 91 -18.19 7.97 10.36
N ASP A 92 -19.15 8.27 9.50
CA ASP A 92 -19.92 9.52 9.52
C ASP A 92 -20.79 9.68 10.77
N GLN A 93 -21.17 8.56 11.41
CA GLN A 93 -21.89 8.53 12.69
C GLN A 93 -20.96 8.49 13.91
N GLY A 94 -19.65 8.61 13.72
CA GLY A 94 -18.64 8.53 14.78
C GLY A 94 -18.06 7.13 14.99
N GLY A 95 -16.88 7.09 15.62
CA GLY A 95 -16.06 5.88 15.71
C GLY A 95 -15.33 5.57 14.41
N HIS A 96 -14.63 4.44 14.38
CA HIS A 96 -13.86 4.02 13.21
C HIS A 96 -13.75 2.51 13.08
N VAL A 97 -13.54 2.02 11.86
CA VAL A 97 -13.21 0.62 11.59
C VAL A 97 -11.73 0.49 11.29
N VAL A 98 -11.03 -0.41 11.99
CA VAL A 98 -9.59 -0.61 11.79
C VAL A 98 -9.37 -1.65 10.68
N VAL A 99 -8.52 -1.33 9.73
CA VAL A 99 -8.11 -2.22 8.66
C VAL A 99 -7.06 -3.20 9.18
N ARG A 100 -7.22 -4.48 8.86
CA ARG A 100 -6.24 -5.54 9.11
C ARG A 100 -5.86 -6.22 7.81
N ALA A 101 -4.56 -6.40 7.61
CA ALA A 101 -4.06 -7.23 6.53
C ALA A 101 -4.35 -8.71 6.84
N ALA A 102 -5.12 -9.37 5.97
CA ALA A 102 -5.39 -10.79 6.12
C ALA A 102 -4.10 -11.62 6.02
N PRO A 103 -3.98 -12.71 6.80
CA PRO A 103 -2.95 -13.72 6.56
C PRO A 103 -3.15 -14.35 5.17
N GLU A 104 -2.13 -14.26 4.33
CA GLU A 104 -2.15 -14.75 2.96
C GLU A 104 -0.92 -15.62 2.72
N ALA A 105 -0.97 -16.46 1.68
CA ALA A 105 0.17 -17.28 1.33
C ALA A 105 1.26 -16.42 0.66
N VAL A 106 2.42 -16.37 1.31
CA VAL A 106 3.55 -15.51 0.95
C VAL A 106 4.84 -16.30 0.85
N ILE A 107 5.82 -15.72 0.17
CA ILE A 107 7.21 -16.17 0.19
C ILE A 107 8.02 -15.12 0.94
N GLU A 108 8.76 -15.55 1.94
CA GLU A 108 9.82 -14.75 2.57
C GLU A 108 11.17 -15.15 1.98
N ALA A 109 11.90 -14.16 1.48
CA ALA A 109 13.25 -14.31 0.97
C ALA A 109 14.26 -13.72 1.95
N GLU A 110 15.29 -14.53 2.23
CA GLU A 110 16.44 -14.24 3.06
C GLU A 110 17.73 -14.40 2.27
N THR A 111 18.74 -13.60 2.59
CA THR A 111 20.08 -13.74 2.03
C THR A 111 21.12 -13.71 3.15
N ALA A 112 22.24 -14.39 2.94
CA ALA A 112 23.38 -14.32 3.85
C ALA A 112 24.14 -12.99 3.70
N ASP A 113 24.23 -12.45 2.48
CA ASP A 113 24.83 -11.15 2.19
C ASP A 113 23.73 -10.06 2.10
N ARG A 114 23.99 -8.93 2.76
CA ARG A 114 23.15 -7.73 2.70
C ARG A 114 23.09 -7.17 1.29
N ARG A 115 24.16 -7.31 0.51
CA ARG A 115 24.21 -6.85 -0.88
C ARG A 115 23.19 -7.58 -1.75
N ASP A 116 23.10 -8.89 -1.58
CA ASP A 116 22.13 -9.71 -2.31
C ASP A 116 20.69 -9.32 -1.97
N LEU A 117 20.40 -9.01 -0.70
CA LEU A 117 19.07 -8.55 -0.29
C LEU A 117 18.66 -7.29 -1.05
N VAL A 118 19.56 -6.30 -1.10
CA VAL A 118 19.31 -5.02 -1.78
C VAL A 118 19.17 -5.23 -3.29
N ARG A 119 20.03 -6.07 -3.88
CA ARG A 119 19.98 -6.43 -5.29
C ARG A 119 18.67 -7.13 -5.66
N ILE A 120 18.21 -8.07 -4.84
CA ILE A 120 16.93 -8.74 -5.01
C ILE A 120 15.77 -7.73 -4.93
N ALA A 121 15.77 -6.84 -3.94
CA ALA A 121 14.75 -5.81 -3.82
C ALA A 121 14.66 -4.93 -5.08
N TRP A 122 15.80 -4.55 -5.65
CA TRP A 122 15.86 -3.86 -6.94
C TRP A 122 15.30 -4.70 -8.10
N HIS A 123 15.66 -5.98 -8.20
CA HIS A 123 15.14 -6.88 -9.26
C HIS A 123 13.63 -7.10 -9.17
N LEU A 124 13.08 -7.22 -7.96
CA LEU A 124 11.63 -7.28 -7.72
C LEU A 124 10.97 -5.98 -8.17
N GLY A 125 11.58 -4.83 -7.84
CA GLY A 125 11.10 -3.53 -8.30
C GLY A 125 11.09 -3.42 -9.82
N ASN A 126 12.14 -3.86 -10.51
CA ASN A 126 12.20 -3.91 -11.97
C ASN A 126 11.12 -4.77 -12.63
N ARG A 127 10.40 -5.60 -11.86
CA ARG A 127 9.29 -6.43 -12.32
C ARG A 127 7.96 -5.96 -11.77
N HIS A 128 7.92 -4.82 -11.08
CA HIS A 128 6.75 -4.30 -10.39
C HIS A 128 6.12 -5.32 -9.44
N VAL A 129 6.93 -6.22 -8.86
CA VAL A 129 6.45 -7.19 -7.88
C VAL A 129 6.19 -6.46 -6.56
N PRO A 130 4.96 -6.48 -6.02
CA PRO A 130 4.69 -5.91 -4.71
C PRO A 130 5.59 -6.56 -3.65
N LEU A 131 6.25 -5.73 -2.85
CA LEU A 131 7.23 -6.16 -1.86
C LEU A 131 6.86 -5.58 -0.51
N ALA A 132 6.86 -6.38 0.55
CA ALA A 132 6.89 -5.91 1.93
C ALA A 132 8.27 -6.16 2.53
N VAL A 133 8.85 -5.17 3.23
CA VAL A 133 10.13 -5.34 3.92
C VAL A 133 9.89 -5.51 5.42
N THR A 134 10.23 -6.68 5.96
CA THR A 134 10.01 -6.96 7.39
C THR A 134 11.10 -6.31 8.24
N THR A 135 10.71 -5.74 9.38
CA THR A 135 11.61 -4.97 10.27
C THR A 135 11.68 -5.50 11.70
N HIS A 136 10.91 -6.54 12.05
CA HIS A 136 10.81 -7.08 13.40
C HIS A 136 11.97 -8.02 13.80
N ILE A 137 12.96 -8.17 12.95
CA ILE A 137 14.10 -9.09 13.10
C ILE A 137 15.39 -8.34 12.75
N VAL A 138 16.53 -8.84 13.25
CA VAL A 138 17.84 -8.16 13.17
C VAL A 138 18.28 -7.89 11.72
N THR A 139 17.93 -8.79 10.79
CA THR A 139 18.16 -8.61 9.35
C THR A 139 16.81 -8.61 8.64
N PRO A 140 16.50 -7.59 7.81
CA PRO A 140 15.21 -7.51 7.15
C PRO A 140 15.01 -8.67 6.16
N ARG A 141 13.76 -9.12 6.02
CA ARG A 141 13.35 -10.06 4.96
C ARG A 141 12.52 -9.37 3.91
N LEU A 142 12.56 -9.92 2.71
CA LEU A 142 11.70 -9.51 1.61
C LEU A 142 10.51 -10.46 1.57
N ARG A 143 9.30 -9.94 1.74
CA ARG A 143 8.07 -10.74 1.65
C ARG A 143 7.32 -10.36 0.38
N ILE A 144 6.89 -11.36 -0.38
CA ILE A 144 6.06 -11.20 -1.58
C ILE A 144 4.86 -12.15 -1.50
N SER A 145 3.81 -11.89 -2.27
CA SER A 145 2.77 -12.89 -2.51
C SER A 145 3.39 -14.15 -3.14
N ARG A 146 2.83 -15.33 -2.84
CA ARG A 146 3.30 -16.59 -3.39
C ARG A 146 3.00 -16.67 -4.90
N ASP A 147 3.98 -16.21 -5.69
CA ASP A 147 4.00 -16.23 -7.14
C ASP A 147 5.18 -17.11 -7.61
N LEU A 148 4.90 -18.06 -8.51
CA LEU A 148 5.89 -19.02 -9.00
C LEU A 148 6.99 -18.38 -9.86
N VAL A 149 6.67 -17.35 -10.64
CA VAL A 149 7.65 -16.63 -11.47
C VAL A 149 8.59 -15.82 -10.58
N ALA A 150 8.05 -15.15 -9.56
CA ALA A 150 8.86 -14.43 -8.60
C ALA A 150 9.72 -15.38 -7.76
N ARG A 151 9.21 -16.55 -7.38
CA ARG A 151 9.97 -17.60 -6.69
C ARG A 151 11.22 -18.00 -7.47
N ASP A 152 11.08 -18.31 -8.75
CA ASP A 152 12.19 -18.76 -9.59
C ASP A 152 13.27 -17.67 -9.74
N LEU A 153 12.86 -16.41 -9.87
CA LEU A 153 13.77 -15.27 -9.86
C LEU A 153 14.57 -15.22 -8.56
N LEU A 154 13.88 -15.30 -7.41
CA LEU A 154 14.54 -15.22 -6.11
C LEU A 154 15.52 -16.37 -5.88
N GLY A 155 15.17 -17.59 -6.32
CA GLY A 155 16.08 -18.73 -6.28
C GLY A 155 17.33 -18.56 -7.13
N ARG A 156 17.20 -17.99 -8.35
CA ARG A 156 18.36 -17.68 -9.22
C ARG A 156 19.26 -16.60 -8.64
N LEU A 157 18.70 -15.67 -7.87
CA LEU A 157 19.43 -14.63 -7.17
C LEU A 157 20.02 -15.11 -5.83
N GLY A 158 19.98 -16.41 -5.55
CA GLY A 158 20.64 -17.01 -4.38
C GLY A 158 19.89 -16.85 -3.07
N ALA A 159 18.60 -16.46 -3.09
CA ALA A 159 17.84 -16.27 -1.87
C ALA A 159 17.37 -17.60 -1.26
N HIS A 160 17.42 -17.69 0.07
CA HIS A 160 16.74 -18.73 0.83
C HIS A 160 15.26 -18.38 0.96
N LEU A 161 14.39 -19.28 0.49
CA LEU A 161 12.94 -19.04 0.41
C LEU A 161 12.19 -19.85 1.45
N THR A 162 11.33 -19.18 2.21
CA THR A 162 10.37 -19.80 3.11
C THR A 162 8.95 -19.48 2.65
N GLU A 163 8.16 -20.50 2.34
CA GLU A 163 6.72 -20.34 2.13
C GLU A 163 5.98 -20.35 3.47
N THR A 164 5.11 -19.38 3.68
CA THR A 164 4.34 -19.27 4.94
C THR A 164 3.00 -18.57 4.71
N VAL A 165 2.16 -18.56 5.73
CA VAL A 165 0.93 -17.77 5.76
C VAL A 165 1.14 -16.61 6.74
N ALA A 166 1.14 -15.39 6.23
CA ALA A 166 1.37 -14.20 7.03
C ALA A 166 0.65 -12.98 6.43
N PRO A 167 0.36 -11.93 7.22
CA PRO A 167 -0.14 -10.67 6.69
C PRO A 167 0.80 -10.11 5.62
N PHE A 168 0.23 -9.75 4.48
CA PHE A 168 0.96 -9.14 3.38
C PHE A 168 0.52 -7.70 3.19
N ASP A 169 1.36 -6.73 3.58
CA ASP A 169 1.12 -5.30 3.38
C ASP A 169 2.33 -4.67 2.66
N PRO A 170 2.34 -4.63 1.31
CA PRO A 170 3.51 -4.21 0.55
C PRO A 170 3.81 -2.72 0.67
N GLU A 171 5.07 -2.35 0.49
CA GLU A 171 5.58 -1.00 0.49
C GLU A 171 4.80 -0.11 -0.50
N PRO A 172 4.32 1.07 -0.07
CA PRO A 172 3.60 1.97 -0.96
C PRO A 172 4.57 2.59 -1.98
N ILE A 173 4.13 2.82 -3.21
CA ILE A 173 4.94 3.55 -4.18
C ILE A 173 5.07 5.02 -3.75
N LEU A 174 6.30 5.48 -3.51
CA LEU A 174 6.55 6.85 -3.07
C LEU A 174 6.23 7.85 -4.19
N GLY A 175 5.45 8.88 -3.85
CA GLY A 175 5.00 9.90 -4.80
C GLY A 175 3.81 9.49 -5.68
N ALA A 176 3.17 8.34 -5.42
CA ALA A 176 1.93 7.93 -6.09
C ALA A 176 0.65 8.55 -5.47
N ALA A 177 0.77 9.37 -4.41
CA ALA A 177 -0.36 10.14 -3.90
C ALA A 177 -0.84 11.12 -4.99
N GLY A 178 -1.89 10.74 -5.71
CA GLY A 178 -2.44 11.43 -6.87
C GLY A 178 -2.51 10.62 -8.17
N ILE A 179 -1.97 9.39 -8.21
CA ILE A 179 -2.20 8.46 -9.32
C ILE A 179 -2.87 7.24 -8.72
N ALA A 180 -4.19 7.17 -8.88
CA ALA A 180 -4.98 5.98 -8.69
C ALA A 180 -4.19 4.77 -9.23
N ALA A 181 -4.06 3.71 -8.43
CA ALA A 181 -3.68 2.40 -8.94
C ALA A 181 -4.85 1.87 -9.78
N GLY A 182 -5.04 2.50 -10.94
CA GLY A 182 -5.84 2.00 -12.05
C GLY A 182 -4.98 1.02 -12.83
N ASP A 183 -5.53 -0.18 -12.99
CA ASP A 183 -5.18 -1.17 -14.00
C ASP A 183 -3.81 -1.84 -13.86
N GLU A 184 -3.85 -2.92 -13.10
CA GLU A 184 -3.26 -4.18 -13.57
C GLU A 184 -3.85 -4.52 -14.95
N HIS A 185 -2.99 -4.93 -15.89
CA HIS A 185 -3.22 -5.49 -17.24
C HIS A 185 -2.83 -4.57 -18.41
N GLY A 186 -1.63 -4.83 -18.95
CA GLY A 186 -1.19 -4.29 -20.23
C GLY A 186 0.11 -4.92 -20.73
N HIS A 187 0.01 -6.08 -21.37
CA HIS A 187 1.08 -6.65 -22.18
C HIS A 187 1.52 -5.65 -23.26
N SER A 188 2.81 -5.33 -23.31
CA SER A 188 3.46 -4.74 -24.48
C SER A 188 4.91 -5.19 -24.52
N HIS A 189 5.18 -6.19 -25.37
CA HIS A 189 6.52 -6.48 -25.86
C HIS A 189 6.93 -5.37 -26.82
N GLY A 190 7.69 -4.40 -26.33
CA GLY A 190 8.40 -3.42 -27.15
C GLY A 190 9.90 -3.58 -26.95
N HIS A 191 10.53 -4.41 -27.78
CA HIS A 191 11.98 -4.37 -27.95
C HIS A 191 12.37 -3.03 -28.58
N HIS A 192 12.92 -2.13 -27.79
CA HIS A 192 13.75 -1.05 -28.32
C HIS A 192 15.02 -0.96 -27.47
N ASP A 193 16.03 -1.68 -27.96
CA ASP A 193 17.43 -1.36 -27.71
C ASP A 193 17.71 -0.01 -28.38
N HIS A 194 17.84 1.02 -27.56
CA HIS A 194 18.58 2.22 -27.92
C HIS A 194 19.50 2.55 -26.76
N GLY A 195 20.74 2.09 -26.89
CA GLY A 195 21.90 2.60 -26.17
C GLY A 195 22.04 4.11 -26.37
N HIS A 196 21.28 4.87 -25.60
CA HIS A 196 21.61 6.25 -25.30
C HIS A 196 22.68 6.18 -24.22
N ALA A 197 23.93 6.41 -24.63
CA ALA A 197 24.97 6.87 -23.74
C ALA A 197 24.47 8.16 -23.07
N MET A 198 23.80 8.00 -21.93
CA MET A 198 23.48 9.07 -21.02
C MET A 198 24.81 9.75 -20.73
N LYS A 199 24.96 11.04 -21.07
CA LYS A 199 26.01 11.87 -20.49
C LYS A 199 26.00 11.55 -19.00
N ALA A 200 27.14 11.12 -18.44
CA ALA A 200 27.22 10.65 -17.06
C ALA A 200 26.55 11.69 -16.15
N SER A 201 25.29 11.42 -15.76
CA SER A 201 24.69 12.14 -14.66
C SER A 201 25.64 11.90 -13.51
N ALA A 202 26.02 12.95 -12.77
CA ALA A 202 26.76 12.75 -11.53
C ALA A 202 26.05 11.63 -10.75
N ALA A 203 26.81 10.70 -10.19
CA ALA A 203 26.23 9.64 -9.38
C ALA A 203 26.18 10.10 -7.92
N VAL A 204 25.23 9.55 -7.17
CA VAL A 204 25.09 9.79 -5.74
C VAL A 204 25.02 8.48 -4.98
N ASP A 205 25.64 8.47 -3.81
CA ASP A 205 25.55 7.38 -2.83
C ASP A 205 24.41 7.69 -1.85
N LEU A 206 23.49 6.75 -1.71
CA LEU A 206 22.44 6.76 -0.70
C LEU A 206 22.93 5.99 0.52
N VAL A 207 22.97 6.64 1.69
CA VAL A 207 23.59 6.11 2.91
C VAL A 207 22.83 6.46 4.18
N GLY A 208 23.14 5.75 5.27
CA GLY A 208 22.77 6.13 6.64
C GLY A 208 21.39 5.67 7.11
N GLY A 209 20.64 4.94 6.29
CA GLY A 209 19.40 4.28 6.69
C GLY A 209 19.61 2.88 7.22
N THR A 210 18.53 2.25 7.65
CA THR A 210 18.54 0.82 7.99
C THR A 210 18.66 -0.03 6.73
N GLY A 211 18.90 -1.34 6.92
CA GLY A 211 18.84 -2.27 5.79
C GLY A 211 17.46 -2.32 5.13
N ALA A 212 16.41 -2.09 5.91
CA ALA A 212 15.06 -2.04 5.38
C ALA A 212 14.86 -0.80 4.50
N ASP A 213 15.36 0.36 4.91
CA ASP A 213 15.25 1.61 4.14
C ASP A 213 16.03 1.51 2.83
N THR A 214 17.18 0.84 2.85
CA THR A 214 17.99 0.59 1.66
C THR A 214 17.29 -0.37 0.69
N ALA A 215 16.72 -1.46 1.20
CA ALA A 215 15.95 -2.39 0.38
C ALA A 215 14.70 -1.71 -0.23
N ARG A 216 13.99 -0.89 0.56
CA ARG A 216 12.89 -0.05 0.06
C ARG A 216 13.35 0.89 -1.05
N ALA A 217 14.46 1.59 -0.86
CA ALA A 217 14.98 2.52 -1.85
C ALA A 217 15.33 1.78 -3.15
N ALA A 218 16.03 0.65 -3.05
CA ALA A 218 16.37 -0.19 -4.20
C ALA A 218 15.13 -0.67 -4.95
N TRP A 219 14.11 -1.15 -4.23
CA TRP A 219 12.83 -1.54 -4.82
C TRP A 219 12.12 -0.36 -5.50
N GLN A 220 12.05 0.82 -4.86
CA GLN A 220 11.41 2.01 -5.44
C GLN A 220 12.12 2.48 -6.71
N ILE A 221 13.46 2.49 -6.72
CA ILE A 221 14.27 2.86 -7.89
C ILE A 221 14.07 1.83 -9.02
N GLY A 222 14.06 0.53 -8.67
CA GLY A 222 13.76 -0.55 -9.61
C GLY A 222 12.36 -0.48 -10.21
N ASN A 223 11.33 -0.08 -9.44
CA ASN A 223 9.98 0.18 -9.97
C ASN A 223 9.93 1.31 -11.02
N ARG A 224 11.00 2.09 -11.20
CA ARG A 224 11.13 3.05 -12.31
C ARG A 224 12.10 2.58 -13.39
N HIS A 225 12.48 1.30 -13.38
CA HIS A 225 13.52 0.69 -14.22
C HIS A 225 14.83 1.49 -14.22
N ARG A 226 15.15 2.10 -13.08
CA ARG A 226 16.38 2.88 -12.93
C ARG A 226 17.49 1.98 -12.42
N PRO A 227 18.71 2.12 -12.97
CA PRO A 227 19.83 1.33 -12.52
C PRO A 227 20.24 1.72 -11.10
N VAL A 228 20.75 0.74 -10.35
CA VAL A 228 21.43 0.94 -9.07
C VAL A 228 22.73 0.16 -9.09
N GLN A 229 23.67 0.51 -8.22
CA GLN A 229 24.87 -0.25 -7.92
C GLN A 229 24.88 -0.48 -6.42
N VAL A 230 25.05 -1.73 -5.98
CA VAL A 230 25.17 -2.06 -4.56
C VAL A 230 26.65 -2.02 -4.19
N VAL A 231 27.05 -0.97 -3.47
CA VAL A 231 28.47 -0.66 -3.25
C VAL A 231 29.04 -1.50 -2.10
N ASP A 232 28.53 -1.28 -0.89
CA ASP A 232 28.89 -2.03 0.31
C ASP A 232 27.82 -1.95 1.40
N GLY A 233 27.70 -3.00 2.22
CA GLY A 233 26.75 -3.02 3.33
C GLY A 233 25.33 -2.65 2.91
N TRP A 234 24.93 -1.40 3.22
CA TRP A 234 23.63 -0.81 2.92
C TRP A 234 23.73 0.46 2.06
N ARG A 235 24.82 0.62 1.32
CA ARG A 235 25.05 1.76 0.43
C ARG A 235 24.67 1.38 -1.00
N ILE A 236 23.80 2.18 -1.60
CA ILE A 236 23.48 2.08 -3.02
C ILE A 236 23.90 3.34 -3.76
N ARG A 237 24.49 3.17 -4.94
CA ARG A 237 24.81 4.26 -5.86
C ARG A 237 23.78 4.29 -6.99
N ALA A 238 23.35 5.48 -7.37
CA ALA A 238 22.39 5.69 -8.45
C ALA A 238 22.66 7.02 -9.16
N SER A 239 22.01 7.23 -10.30
CA SER A 239 22.02 8.52 -11.00
C SER A 239 21.47 9.66 -10.11
N ASP A 240 22.14 10.81 -10.13
CA ASP A 240 21.70 12.00 -9.42
C ASP A 240 20.52 12.66 -10.13
N GLU A 241 19.31 12.23 -9.78
CA GLU A 241 18.07 12.73 -10.35
C GLU A 241 17.06 13.12 -9.25
N PRO A 242 16.12 14.05 -9.53
CA PRO A 242 15.12 14.48 -8.55
C PRO A 242 14.30 13.33 -7.95
N LEU A 243 14.03 12.28 -8.73
CA LEU A 243 13.33 11.09 -8.28
C LEU A 243 14.11 10.36 -7.16
N VAL A 244 15.39 10.08 -7.39
CA VAL A 244 16.27 9.38 -6.45
C VAL A 244 16.40 10.18 -5.16
N ARG A 245 16.56 11.51 -5.26
CA ARG A 245 16.60 12.40 -4.09
C ARG A 245 15.30 12.41 -3.28
N ARG A 246 14.14 12.37 -3.95
CA ARG A 246 12.84 12.27 -3.25
C ARG A 246 12.66 10.93 -2.54
N ILE A 247 13.04 9.83 -3.17
CA ILE A 247 13.02 8.50 -2.55
C ILE A 247 13.92 8.50 -1.30
N ALA A 248 15.14 9.00 -1.43
CA ALA A 248 16.09 9.08 -0.33
C ALA A 248 15.52 9.91 0.84
N ALA A 249 15.01 11.11 0.56
CA ALA A 249 14.42 11.98 1.58
C ALA A 249 13.22 11.32 2.30
N ALA A 250 12.32 10.67 1.55
CA ALA A 250 11.15 10.00 2.12
C ALA A 250 11.50 8.80 3.01
N LEU A 251 12.65 8.16 2.77
CA LEU A 251 13.15 7.01 3.54
C LEU A 251 14.22 7.41 4.58
N GLY A 252 14.47 8.72 4.77
CA GLY A 252 15.50 9.22 5.69
C GLY A 252 16.94 8.91 5.29
N LEU A 253 17.18 8.53 4.03
CA LEU A 253 18.53 8.30 3.49
C LEU A 253 19.22 9.62 3.16
N ARG A 254 20.51 9.71 3.47
CA ARG A 254 21.35 10.84 3.05
C ARG A 254 21.85 10.60 1.62
N VAL A 255 21.88 11.67 0.84
CA VAL A 255 22.41 11.69 -0.53
C VAL A 255 23.79 12.34 -0.50
N LEU A 256 24.83 11.60 -0.85
CA LEU A 256 26.20 12.10 -0.96
C LEU A 256 26.67 12.02 -2.41
N PRO A 257 27.53 12.93 -2.88
CA PRO A 257 28.19 12.76 -4.18
C PRO A 257 28.97 11.45 -4.22
N ALA A 258 28.87 10.70 -5.31
CA ALA A 258 29.65 9.49 -5.51
C ALA A 258 31.14 9.84 -5.74
N ALA A 259 32.03 9.08 -5.10
CA ALA A 259 33.47 9.25 -5.26
C ALA A 259 34.00 8.54 -6.52
N ASP A 260 33.42 7.40 -6.89
CA ASP A 260 33.85 6.59 -8.03
C ASP A 260 32.80 6.54 -9.12
N ALA A 261 33.18 5.95 -10.26
CA ALA A 261 32.27 5.71 -11.37
C ALA A 261 31.05 4.88 -10.94
N PHE A 262 29.94 5.09 -11.67
CA PHE A 262 28.72 4.33 -11.48
C PHE A 262 28.71 3.10 -12.38
N GLU A 263 28.77 1.93 -11.76
CA GLU A 263 28.81 0.63 -12.41
C GLU A 263 27.55 -0.14 -12.02
N PRO A 264 26.46 -0.05 -12.81
CA PRO A 264 25.17 -0.54 -12.40
C PRO A 264 25.11 -2.07 -12.31
N GLU A 265 24.29 -2.56 -11.38
CA GLU A 265 24.00 -3.98 -11.22
C GLU A 265 23.51 -4.59 -12.54
N PRO A 266 24.02 -5.76 -12.93
CA PRO A 266 23.53 -6.45 -14.10
C PRO A 266 22.09 -6.92 -13.87
N GLY A 267 21.28 -6.88 -14.93
CA GLY A 267 19.95 -7.49 -14.92
C GLY A 267 20.03 -8.97 -14.52
N ALA A 268 18.96 -9.52 -13.94
CA ALA A 268 18.94 -10.90 -13.42
C ALA A 268 19.21 -11.99 -14.49
N TYR A 269 19.29 -11.62 -15.76
CA TYR A 269 19.58 -12.50 -16.91
C TYR A 269 20.78 -12.05 -17.75
N ALA A 270 21.56 -11.05 -17.31
CA ALA A 270 22.69 -10.55 -18.08
C ALA A 270 23.81 -11.60 -18.26
N ASP A 271 23.94 -12.54 -17.32
CA ASP A 271 24.98 -13.60 -17.33
C ASP A 271 24.62 -14.83 -18.19
N HIS A 272 23.54 -14.80 -18.98
CA HIS A 272 23.17 -15.90 -19.88
C HIS A 272 23.30 -15.55 -21.37
N GLY A 273 23.91 -14.42 -21.70
CA GLY A 273 24.32 -14.08 -23.07
C GLY A 273 25.77 -14.49 -23.32
N HIS A 274 25.98 -15.37 -24.31
CA HIS A 274 27.25 -15.70 -24.98
C HIS A 274 28.08 -16.85 -24.41
N HIS A 275 27.64 -18.08 -24.71
CA HIS A 275 28.53 -19.11 -25.23
C HIS A 275 28.01 -19.54 -26.61
N HIS A 276 28.59 -18.98 -27.66
CA HIS A 276 28.58 -19.55 -29.02
C HIS A 276 30.01 -19.96 -29.36
#